data_AF-A0ABD3IWN8-F1
#
_entry.id   AF-A0ABD3IWN8-F1
#
_cell.length_a   1.000
_cell.length_b   1.000
_cell.length_c   1.000
_cell.angle_alpha   90.00
_cell.angle_beta   90.00
_cell.angle_gamma   90.00
#
_symmetry.space_group_name_H-M   'P 1'
#
loop_
_entity.id
_entity.type
_entity.pdbx_description
1 polymer ?
#
loop_
_entity_poly.entity_id
_entity_poly.type
_entity_poly.pdbx_seq_one_letter_code
_entity_poly.pdbx_strand_id
1 'polypeptide(L)'
;MGHDWSSMVHQWLSQRLTRLKHSSGNYSCCIVRVPWILVEINPEAYTPRIESIGPYHCGRECVQMIEKHKPRFFTSLISRTGCSGVDCRDYFNAIVST
;
A
#
# COMPACT_ATOMS: atom_id res chain seq x y z
N MET A 1 -2.31 -19.12 19.75
CA MET A 1 -1.45 -18.21 20.52
C MET A 1 -1.15 -17.02 19.62
N GLY A 2 -1.65 -15.84 19.99
CA GLY A 2 -1.63 -14.66 19.12
C GLY A 2 -0.22 -14.14 18.98
N HIS A 3 0.40 -14.36 17.84
CA HIS A 3 1.63 -13.67 17.47
C HIS A 3 1.34 -12.16 17.54
N ASP A 4 2.16 -11.40 18.26
CA ASP A 4 1.98 -9.96 18.39
C ASP A 4 2.39 -9.27 17.08
N TRP A 5 1.45 -9.28 16.12
CA TRP A 5 1.61 -8.67 14.80
C TRP A 5 1.81 -7.16 14.88
N SER A 6 1.33 -6.51 15.94
CA SER A 6 1.55 -5.08 16.18
C SER A 6 3.05 -4.78 16.25
N SER A 7 3.78 -5.55 17.06
CA SER A 7 5.23 -5.43 17.18
C SER A 7 5.96 -5.70 15.86
N MET A 8 5.51 -6.69 15.07
CA MET A 8 6.08 -6.96 13.75
C MET A 8 5.84 -5.81 12.75
N VAL A 9 4.64 -5.22 12.75
CA VAL A 9 4.29 -4.08 11.89
C VAL A 9 5.08 -2.84 12.32
N HIS A 10 5.19 -2.56 13.61
CA HIS A 10 6.01 -1.46 14.13
C HIS A 10 7.49 -1.63 13.75
N GLN A 11 8.03 -2.84 13.86
CA GLN A 11 9.39 -3.15 13.45
C GLN A 11 9.57 -2.99 11.92
N TRP A 12 8.62 -3.46 11.12
CA TRP A 12 8.62 -3.30 9.66
C TRP A 12 8.53 -1.83 9.23
N LEU A 13 7.72 -1.01 9.91
CA LEU A 13 7.59 0.43 9.65
C LEU A 13 8.83 1.23 10.07
N SER A 14 9.58 0.74 11.06
CA SER A 14 10.82 1.39 11.53
C SER A 14 12.00 1.23 10.56
N GLN A 15 11.91 0.31 9.58
CA GLN A 15 12.95 0.13 8.57
C GLN A 15 12.99 1.35 7.62
N ARG A 16 13.95 2.24 7.88
CA ARG A 16 14.16 3.48 7.16
C ARG A 16 14.63 3.22 5.73
N LEU A 17 13.79 3.53 4.74
CA LEU A 17 14.10 3.36 3.31
C LEU A 17 14.16 4.71 2.58
N THR A 18 15.38 5.08 2.22
CA THR A 18 15.83 6.32 1.58
C THR A 18 15.82 6.18 0.07
N ARG A 19 14.72 6.49 -0.63
CA ARG A 19 14.81 6.64 -2.10
C ARG A 19 13.74 7.39 -2.89
N LEU A 20 12.67 7.91 -2.27
CA LEU A 20 11.70 8.75 -2.98
C LEU A 20 11.65 10.17 -2.39
N LYS A 21 11.72 11.18 -3.26
CA LYS A 21 11.59 12.59 -2.88
C LYS A 21 10.15 12.86 -2.42
N HIS A 22 10.00 13.69 -1.39
CA HIS A 22 8.68 14.04 -0.82
C HIS A 22 7.75 14.72 -1.83
N SER A 23 8.29 15.29 -2.91
CA SER A 23 7.58 16.01 -3.96
C SER A 23 6.93 15.13 -5.04
N SER A 24 7.00 13.81 -4.94
CA SER A 24 6.49 12.90 -5.98
C SER A 24 4.97 12.68 -5.96
N GLY A 25 4.24 13.24 -4.99
CA GLY A 25 2.77 13.14 -4.91
C GLY A 25 2.07 14.45 -5.30
N ASN A 26 1.07 14.37 -6.18
CA ASN A 26 0.16 15.48 -6.51
C ASN A 26 -1.19 15.29 -5.79
N TYR A 27 -1.84 16.38 -5.38
CA TYR A 27 -3.09 16.44 -4.62
C TYR A 27 -4.31 15.88 -5.37
N SER A 28 -4.21 15.61 -6.67
CA SER A 28 -5.30 15.13 -7.54
C SER A 28 -5.26 13.62 -7.83
N CYS A 29 -4.60 12.81 -7.00
CA CYS A 29 -4.49 11.37 -7.21
C CYS A 29 -5.75 10.62 -6.74
N CYS A 30 -6.38 9.86 -7.65
CA CYS A 30 -7.58 9.06 -7.38
C CYS A 30 -7.26 7.55 -7.48
N ILE A 31 -7.77 6.75 -6.54
CA ILE A 31 -7.74 5.29 -6.61
C ILE A 31 -9.10 4.82 -7.13
N VAL A 32 -9.13 4.18 -8.30
CA VAL A 32 -10.37 3.66 -8.93
C VAL A 32 -10.26 2.15 -9.16
N ARG A 33 -11.37 1.42 -9.02
CA ARG A 33 -11.46 0.03 -9.47
C ARG A 33 -11.72 0.01 -10.97
N VAL A 34 -10.92 -0.76 -11.72
CA VAL A 34 -11.11 -0.93 -13.15
C VAL A 34 -12.19 -1.99 -13.40
N PRO A 35 -13.23 -1.71 -14.21
CA PRO A 35 -14.20 -2.71 -14.64
C PRO A 35 -13.54 -3.91 -15.34
N TRP A 36 -14.01 -5.12 -15.06
CA TRP A 36 -13.46 -6.37 -15.63
C TRP A 36 -13.32 -6.33 -17.16
N ILE A 37 -14.35 -5.86 -17.85
CA ILE A 37 -14.37 -5.78 -19.32
C ILE A 37 -13.19 -4.96 -19.87
N LEU A 38 -12.79 -3.87 -19.21
CA LEU A 38 -11.66 -3.06 -19.65
C LEU A 38 -10.33 -3.78 -19.43
N VAL A 39 -10.21 -4.55 -18.34
CA VAL A 39 -9.03 -5.38 -18.07
C VAL A 39 -8.87 -6.46 -19.14
N GLU A 40 -9.97 -7.07 -19.59
CA GLU A 40 -9.96 -8.11 -20.62
C GLU A 40 -9.55 -7.56 -22.00
N ILE A 41 -10.00 -6.35 -22.34
CA ILE A 41 -9.66 -5.68 -23.61
C ILE A 41 -8.18 -5.29 -23.67
N ASN A 42 -7.60 -4.80 -22.57
CA ASN A 42 -6.20 -4.40 -22.54
C ASN A 42 -5.51 -4.69 -21.19
N PRO A 43 -5.11 -5.95 -20.95
CA PRO A 43 -4.50 -6.36 -19.69
C PRO A 43 -3.22 -5.57 -19.34
N GLU A 44 -2.44 -5.17 -20.35
CA GLU A 44 -1.18 -4.46 -20.16
C GLU A 44 -1.34 -3.00 -19.71
N ALA A 45 -2.48 -2.36 -20.03
CA ALA A 45 -2.76 -0.99 -19.59
C ALA A 45 -3.11 -0.92 -18.10
N TYR A 46 -3.62 -2.03 -17.54
CA TYR A 46 -4.08 -2.09 -16.14
C TYR A 46 -3.17 -2.94 -15.26
N THR A 47 -2.17 -3.60 -15.83
CA THR A 47 -1.09 -4.23 -15.07
C THR A 47 -0.18 -3.14 -14.49
N PRO A 48 -0.06 -3.03 -13.16
CA PRO A 48 0.77 -2.00 -12.56
C PRO A 48 2.24 -2.21 -12.94
N ARG A 49 2.80 -1.20 -13.60
CA ARG A 49 4.23 -1.16 -13.99
C ARG A 49 5.12 -0.53 -12.93
N ILE A 50 4.54 0.31 -12.07
CA ILE A 50 5.28 1.11 -11.09
C ILE A 50 4.67 0.96 -9.70
N GLU A 51 3.36 0.95 -9.46
CA GLU A 51 2.86 0.76 -8.08
C GLU A 51 1.67 -0.19 -7.96
N SER A 52 1.83 -1.20 -7.12
CA SER A 52 0.75 -2.04 -6.62
C SER A 52 0.59 -1.82 -5.13
N ILE A 53 -0.54 -1.21 -4.76
CA ILE A 53 -0.94 -1.01 -3.37
C ILE A 53 -2.03 -2.05 -3.08
N GLY A 54 -1.62 -3.26 -2.75
CA GLY A 54 -2.53 -4.36 -2.42
C GLY A 54 -1.94 -5.76 -2.56
N PRO A 55 -2.69 -6.81 -2.15
CA PRO A 55 -2.24 -8.19 -2.17
C PRO A 55 -2.18 -8.80 -3.58
N TYR A 56 -2.77 -8.15 -4.58
CA TYR A 56 -2.96 -8.73 -5.92
C TYR A 56 -1.69 -8.80 -6.77
N HIS A 57 -0.74 -7.88 -6.59
CA HIS A 57 0.54 -7.91 -7.30
C HIS A 57 1.70 -7.85 -6.31
N CYS A 58 2.00 -9.00 -5.70
CA CYS A 58 3.14 -9.20 -4.80
C CYS A 58 4.14 -10.22 -5.37
N GLY A 59 5.42 -10.10 -5.01
CA GLY A 59 6.44 -11.13 -5.27
C GLY A 59 7.01 -11.21 -6.69
N ARG A 60 6.58 -10.38 -7.65
CA ARG A 60 7.18 -10.32 -9.00
C ARG A 60 8.40 -9.38 -9.00
N GLU A 61 9.44 -9.71 -9.76
CA GLU A 61 10.67 -8.91 -9.87
C GLU A 61 10.39 -7.43 -10.21
N CYS A 62 9.46 -7.20 -11.14
CA CYS A 62 9.08 -5.86 -11.57
C CYS A 62 8.44 -4.99 -10.47
N VAL A 63 7.89 -5.60 -9.40
CA VAL A 63 7.24 -4.87 -8.30
C VAL A 63 8.06 -4.87 -7.01
N GLN A 64 9.10 -5.70 -6.88
CA GLN A 64 9.90 -5.83 -5.65
C GLN A 64 10.50 -4.51 -5.15
N MET A 65 10.96 -3.64 -6.05
CA MET A 65 11.47 -2.32 -5.65
C MET A 65 10.41 -1.49 -4.93
N ILE A 66 9.15 -1.63 -5.33
CA ILE A 66 8.03 -0.88 -4.78
C ILE A 66 7.45 -1.53 -3.53
N GLU A 67 7.56 -2.85 -3.41
CA GLU A 67 7.20 -3.51 -2.15
C GLU A 67 7.99 -2.97 -0.96
N LYS A 68 9.25 -2.57 -1.20
CA LYS A 68 10.09 -1.86 -0.23
C LYS A 68 9.54 -0.47 0.14
N HIS A 69 8.68 0.13 -0.67
CA HIS A 69 8.06 1.44 -0.40
C HIS A 69 6.70 1.36 0.30
N LYS A 70 6.05 0.19 0.32
CA LYS A 70 4.76 -0.05 1.01
C LYS A 70 4.76 0.41 2.49
N PRO A 71 5.81 0.20 3.32
CA PRO A 71 5.80 0.67 4.70
C PRO A 71 5.71 2.19 4.80
N ARG A 72 6.41 2.94 3.96
CA ARG A 72 6.37 4.41 3.97
C ARG A 72 4.99 4.94 3.58
N PHE A 73 4.36 4.34 2.58
CA PHE A 73 2.99 4.68 2.20
C PHE A 73 2.05 4.44 3.39
N PHE A 74 2.18 3.29 4.05
CA PHE A 74 1.36 2.94 5.21
C PHE A 74 1.58 3.91 6.39
N THR A 75 2.82 4.28 6.72
CA THR A 75 3.10 5.31 7.73
C THR A 75 2.47 6.64 7.34
N SER A 76 2.57 7.06 6.08
CA SER A 76 1.98 8.32 5.61
C SER A 76 0.45 8.29 5.68
N LEU A 77 -0.16 7.15 5.39
CA LEU A 77 -1.59 6.92 5.51
C LEU A 77 -2.04 7.06 6.97
N ILE A 78 -1.39 6.37 7.91
CA ILE A 78 -1.68 6.47 9.34
C ILE A 78 -1.51 7.91 9.83
N SER A 79 -0.42 8.59 9.47
CA SER A 79 -0.21 9.99 9.85
C SER A 79 -1.31 10.92 9.33
N ARG A 80 -1.85 10.65 8.14
CA ARG A 80 -2.95 11.43 7.55
C ARG A 80 -4.29 11.16 8.23
N THR A 81 -4.56 9.93 8.64
CA THR A 81 -5.85 9.54 9.23
C THR A 81 -5.88 9.57 10.75
N GLY A 82 -4.72 9.73 11.39
CA GLY A 82 -4.62 9.87 12.85
C GLY A 82 -5.40 11.07 13.40
N CYS A 83 -5.52 12.16 12.62
CA CYS A 83 -6.39 13.29 12.99
C CYS A 83 -7.88 12.93 13.04
N SER A 84 -8.28 11.87 12.35
CA SER A 84 -9.66 11.34 12.33
C SER A 84 -9.86 10.19 13.34
N GLY A 85 -8.87 9.91 14.19
CA GLY A 85 -8.93 8.84 15.18
C GLY A 85 -8.77 7.43 14.61
N VAL A 86 -8.40 7.29 13.33
CA VAL A 86 -8.19 5.99 12.67
C VAL A 86 -6.73 5.58 12.81
N ASP A 87 -6.49 4.40 13.41
CA ASP A 87 -5.16 3.87 13.66
C ASP A 87 -4.81 2.64 12.80
N CYS A 88 -3.61 2.08 13.02
CA CYS A 88 -3.12 0.90 12.30
C CYS A 88 -4.04 -0.33 12.47
N ARG A 89 -4.66 -0.47 13.64
CA ARG A 89 -5.51 -1.61 13.99
C ARG A 89 -6.83 -1.55 13.25
N ASP A 90 -7.38 -0.35 13.06
CA ASP A 90 -8.60 -0.14 12.27
C ASP A 90 -8.42 -0.61 10.82
N TYR A 91 -7.29 -0.24 10.20
CA TYR A 91 -6.94 -0.71 8.85
C TYR A 91 -6.78 -2.22 8.78
N PHE A 92 -6.13 -2.82 9.77
CA PHE A 92 -5.95 -4.27 9.83
C PHE A 92 -7.31 -4.97 9.92
N ASN A 93 -8.17 -4.53 10.84
CA ASN A 93 -9.50 -5.08 11.04
C ASN A 93 -10.34 -5.03 9.75
N ALA A 94 -10.26 -3.92 9.00
CA ALA A 94 -10.95 -3.77 7.72
C ALA A 94 -10.47 -4.77 6.65
N ILE A 95 -9.18 -5.12 6.64
CA ILE A 95 -8.62 -6.09 5.69
C ILE A 95 -9.04 -7.51 6.07
N VAL A 96 -8.95 -7.89 7.35
CA VAL A 96 -9.29 -9.25 7.79
C VAL A 96 -10.79 -9.52 7.83
N SER A 97 -11.63 -8.48 7.79
CA SER A 97 -13.09 -8.61 7.71
C SER A 97 -13.63 -8.76 6.28
N THR A 98 -12.75 -8.75 5.26
CA THR A 98 -13.10 -8.87 3.84
C THR A 98 -12.78 -10.27 3.33
#